data_AF-A0A1U7DS76-F1
#
_entry.id   AF-A0A1U7DS76-F1
#
_cell.length_a   1.000
_cell.length_b   1.000
_cell.length_c   1.000
_cell.angle_alpha   90.00
_cell.angle_beta   90.00
_cell.angle_gamma   90.00
#
_symmetry.space_group_name_H-M   'P 1'
#
loop_
_entity.id
_entity.type
_entity.pdbx_description
1 polymer ?
#
loop_
_entity_poly.entity_id
_entity_poly.type
_entity_poly.pdbx_seq_one_letter_code
_entity_poly.pdbx_strand_id
1 'polypeptide(L)'
;MSISLDKPKNHKKWKTMIKKEKLKGIQLLADNDFQSEFVKDYVIKGIPWFILLDPNGVIIDANAPRPSNDKLIEIFNTLKL
;
A
#
# COMPACT_ATOMS: atom_id res chain seq x y z
N MET A 1 4.57 4.15 -3.22
CA MET A 1 5.07 3.50 -2.00
C MET A 1 4.23 2.25 -1.76
N SER A 2 4.80 1.20 -1.18
CA SER A 2 4.07 -0.02 -0.79
C SER A 2 4.52 -0.51 0.58
N ILE A 3 3.59 -1.09 1.33
CA ILE A 3 3.81 -1.67 2.66
C ILE A 3 3.51 -3.16 2.57
N SER A 4 4.52 -4.01 2.82
CA SER A 4 4.32 -5.45 2.92
C SER A 4 3.81 -5.82 4.31
N LEU A 5 2.87 -6.77 4.35
CA LEU A 5 2.41 -7.42 5.58
C LEU A 5 3.04 -8.82 5.75
N ASP A 6 4.18 -9.07 5.11
CA ASP A 6 4.94 -10.30 5.34
C ASP A 6 5.31 -10.45 6.82
N LYS A 7 5.21 -11.69 7.33
CA LYS A 7 5.65 -11.99 8.71
C LYS A 7 7.12 -11.57 8.91
N PRO A 8 7.51 -11.04 10.07
CA PRO A 8 8.90 -10.59 10.31
C PRO A 8 9.97 -11.64 9.99
N LYS A 9 9.68 -12.93 10.26
CA LYS A 9 10.56 -14.07 9.91
C LYS A 9 10.87 -14.21 8.41
N ASN A 10 10.04 -13.64 7.55
CA ASN A 10 10.20 -13.66 6.09
C ASN A 10 10.93 -12.43 5.54
N HIS A 11 11.40 -11.50 6.38
CA HIS A 11 12.06 -10.25 5.96
C HIS A 11 13.18 -10.48 4.91
N LYS A 12 14.01 -11.52 5.08
CA LYS A 12 15.07 -11.85 4.10
C LYS A 12 14.50 -12.25 2.73
N LYS A 13 13.41 -13.03 2.70
CA LYS A 13 12.73 -13.43 1.46
C LYS A 13 12.12 -12.23 0.75
N TRP A 14 11.41 -11.38 1.50
CA TRP A 14 10.83 -10.12 1.00
C TRP A 14 11.90 -9.20 0.40
N LYS A 15 13.02 -8.98 1.13
CA LYS A 15 14.12 -8.13 0.66
C LYS A 15 14.80 -8.68 -0.60
N THR A 16 14.95 -10.00 -0.71
CA THR A 16 15.45 -10.65 -1.94
C THR A 16 14.49 -10.47 -3.10
N MET A 17 13.19 -10.63 -2.86
CA MET A 17 12.15 -10.43 -3.89
C MET A 17 12.18 -9.01 -4.45
N ILE A 18 12.26 -7.98 -3.61
CA ILE A 18 12.37 -6.57 -4.05
C ILE A 18 13.50 -6.40 -5.07
N LYS A 19 14.69 -6.95 -4.78
CA LYS A 19 15.85 -6.86 -5.68
C LYS A 19 15.64 -7.64 -6.98
N LYS A 20 15.12 -8.87 -6.87
CA LYS A 20 14.92 -9.76 -8.01
C LYS A 20 13.90 -9.19 -9.00
N GLU A 21 12.77 -8.72 -8.49
CA GLU A 21 11.67 -8.17 -9.29
C GLU A 21 11.89 -6.68 -9.63
N LYS A 22 13.02 -6.10 -9.20
CA LYS A 22 13.41 -4.70 -9.46
C LYS A 22 12.32 -3.70 -9.05
N LEU A 23 11.67 -3.95 -7.91
CA LEU A 23 10.60 -3.08 -7.41
C LEU A 23 11.17 -1.69 -7.10
N LYS A 24 10.48 -0.67 -7.61
CA LYS A 24 10.87 0.74 -7.45
C LYS A 24 10.09 1.42 -6.33
N GLY A 25 10.48 2.66 -6.03
CA GLY A 25 9.86 3.48 -4.99
C GLY A 25 10.18 3.00 -3.58
N ILE A 26 9.49 3.60 -2.60
CA ILE A 26 9.65 3.25 -1.19
C ILE A 26 8.94 1.93 -0.91
N GLN A 27 9.69 0.96 -0.38
CA GLN A 27 9.24 -0.36 0.01
C GLN A 27 9.35 -0.51 1.53
N LEU A 28 8.23 -0.56 2.23
CA LEU A 28 8.16 -0.70 3.68
C LEU A 28 7.71 -2.12 4.06
N LEU A 29 8.07 -2.56 5.25
CA LEU A 29 7.59 -3.79 5.87
C LEU A 29 6.90 -3.39 7.17
N ALA A 30 5.66 -3.84 7.37
CA ALA A 30 4.96 -3.63 8.63
C ALA A 30 5.63 -4.40 9.77
N ASP A 31 5.62 -3.80 10.95
CA ASP A 31 6.23 -4.32 12.18
C ASP A 31 5.66 -5.67 12.63
N ASN A 32 4.33 -5.80 12.58
CA ASN A 32 3.59 -6.91 13.16
C ASN A 32 2.59 -7.53 12.17
N ASP A 33 2.96 -7.70 10.90
CA ASP A 33 2.09 -8.28 9.86
C ASP A 33 0.64 -7.70 9.85
N PHE A 34 -0.39 -8.56 9.89
CA PHE A 34 -1.79 -8.14 10.00
C PHE A 34 -2.16 -7.64 11.40
N GLN A 35 -1.29 -7.79 12.39
CA GLN A 35 -1.46 -7.25 13.74
C GLN A 35 -0.91 -5.84 13.93
N SER A 36 -0.25 -5.28 12.90
CA SER A 36 0.26 -3.91 12.89
C SER A 36 -0.83 -2.89 13.23
N GLU A 37 -0.47 -1.84 13.97
CA GLU A 37 -1.36 -0.72 14.31
C GLU A 37 -1.93 -0.08 13.04
N PHE A 38 -1.11 0.09 12.00
CA PHE A 38 -1.54 0.55 10.68
C PHE A 38 -2.69 -0.29 10.09
N VAL A 39 -2.62 -1.62 10.18
CA VAL A 39 -3.67 -2.50 9.64
C VAL A 39 -4.98 -2.32 10.40
N LYS A 40 -4.90 -2.09 11.71
CA LYS A 40 -6.07 -1.89 12.58
C LYS A 40 -6.70 -0.52 12.38
N ASP A 41 -5.89 0.54 12.41
CA ASP A 41 -6.33 1.93 12.29
C ASP A 41 -7.03 2.19 10.96
N TYR A 42 -6.54 1.57 9.88
CA TYR A 42 -7.12 1.69 8.54
C TYR A 42 -8.10 0.58 8.20
N VAL A 43 -8.46 -0.28 9.17
CA VAL A 43 -9.43 -1.38 9.05
C VAL A 43 -9.15 -2.24 7.80
N ILE A 44 -7.88 -2.58 7.56
CA ILE A 44 -7.47 -3.37 6.41
C ILE A 44 -7.86 -4.83 6.65
N LYS A 45 -8.93 -5.27 5.98
CA LYS A 45 -9.51 -6.61 6.17
C LYS A 45 -8.85 -7.71 5.34
N GLY A 46 -7.99 -7.35 4.39
CA GLY A 46 -7.33 -8.28 3.49
C GLY A 46 -6.45 -7.58 2.47
N ILE A 47 -5.67 -8.36 1.72
CA ILE A 47 -4.79 -7.86 0.66
C ILE A 47 -5.17 -8.46 -0.70
N PRO A 48 -4.93 -7.75 -1.82
CA PRO A 48 -4.32 -6.42 -1.89
C PRO A 48 -5.30 -5.29 -1.55
N TRP A 49 -4.79 -4.29 -0.81
CA TRP A 49 -5.52 -3.11 -0.35
C TRP A 49 -4.83 -1.84 -0.87
N PHE A 50 -5.59 -0.84 -1.27
CA PHE A 50 -5.06 0.41 -1.82
C PHE A 50 -5.69 1.59 -1.10
N ILE A 51 -4.86 2.55 -0.71
CA ILE A 51 -5.27 3.80 -0.08
C ILE A 51 -4.76 4.92 -0.98
N LEU A 52 -5.65 5.86 -1.30
CA LEU A 52 -5.32 7.08 -2.01
C LEU A 52 -5.18 8.23 -1.02
N LEU A 53 -4.02 8.89 -1.05
CA LEU A 53 -3.70 10.05 -0.25
C LEU A 53 -3.47 11.27 -1.16
N ASP A 54 -3.76 12.45 -0.64
CA ASP A 54 -3.33 13.72 -1.24
C ASP A 54 -1.84 14.01 -0.92
N PRO A 55 -1.23 15.06 -1.50
CA PRO A 55 0.16 15.44 -1.21
C PRO A 55 0.42 15.88 0.24
N ASN A 56 -0.60 16.28 0.99
CA ASN A 56 -0.50 16.65 2.40
C ASN A 56 -0.64 15.44 3.34
N GLY A 57 -0.90 14.25 2.81
CA GLY A 57 -1.09 13.02 3.57
C GLY A 57 -2.54 12.80 4.04
N VAL A 58 -3.51 13.56 3.53
CA VAL A 58 -4.93 13.37 3.82
C VAL A 58 -5.47 12.21 3.00
N ILE A 59 -6.26 11.34 3.63
CA ILE A 59 -6.91 10.21 2.96
C ILE A 59 -8.03 10.73 2.06
N ILE A 60 -7.89 10.52 0.76
CA ILE A 60 -8.94 10.76 -0.24
C ILE A 60 -9.88 9.55 -0.30
N ASP A 61 -9.31 8.35 -0.35
CA ASP A 61 -10.05 7.09 -0.40
C ASP A 61 -9.28 5.98 0.32
N ALA A 62 -9.85 5.45 1.40
CA ALA A 62 -9.26 4.37 2.19
C ALA A 62 -9.41 2.98 1.54
N ASN A 63 -10.24 2.83 0.50
CA ASN A 63 -10.47 1.60 -0.24
C ASN A 63 -10.45 1.87 -1.75
N ALA A 64 -9.36 2.49 -2.19
CA ALA A 64 -9.19 2.97 -3.55
C ALA A 64 -9.23 1.82 -4.58
N PRO A 65 -9.63 2.10 -5.83
CA PRO A 65 -9.50 1.15 -6.91
C PRO A 65 -8.06 0.67 -7.09
N ARG A 66 -7.90 -0.52 -7.66
CA ARG A 66 -6.59 -1.06 -8.01
C ARG A 66 -5.87 -0.10 -8.98
N PRO A 67 -4.52 -0.03 -8.94
CA PRO A 67 -3.75 0.78 -9.89
C PRO A 67 -3.99 0.45 -11.36
N SER A 68 -4.42 -0.79 -11.65
CA SER A 68 -4.75 -1.26 -13.00
C SER A 68 -6.21 -1.03 -13.40
N ASN A 69 -7.02 -0.37 -12.56
CA ASN A 69 -8.43 -0.10 -12.83
C ASN A 69 -8.58 1.33 -13.36
N ASP A 70 -9.19 1.48 -14.54
CA ASP A 70 -9.37 2.78 -15.21
C ASP A 70 -10.15 3.80 -14.37
N LYS A 71 -11.01 3.34 -13.44
CA LYS A 71 -11.70 4.21 -12.48
C LYS A 71 -10.74 5.05 -11.64
N LEU A 72 -9.52 4.57 -11.41
CA LEU A 72 -8.51 5.36 -10.69
C LEU A 72 -8.09 6.60 -11.49
N ILE A 73 -8.00 6.47 -12.82
CA ILE A 73 -7.67 7.59 -13.71
C ILE A 73 -8.82 8.62 -13.70
N GLU A 74 -10.07 8.15 -13.72
CA GLU A 74 -11.24 9.02 -13.59
C GLU A 74 -11.20 9.82 -12.28
N ILE A 75 -10.92 9.15 -11.15
CA ILE A 75 -10.75 9.82 -9.84
C ILE A 75 -9.66 10.89 -9.95
N PHE A 76 -8.48 10.55 -10.48
CA PHE A 76 -7.39 11.52 -10.62
C PHE A 76 -7.77 12.75 -11.44
N ASN A 77 -8.53 12.59 -12.52
CA ASN A 77 -8.98 13.72 -13.34
C ASN A 77 -9.99 14.63 -12.63
N THR A 78 -10.67 14.13 -11.58
CA THR A 78 -11.59 14.94 -10.77
C THR A 78 -10.90 15.68 -9.62
N LEU A 79 -9.72 15.22 -9.21
CA LEU A 79 -8.96 15.82 -8.12
C LEU A 79 -8.29 17.11 -8.61
N LYS A 80 -8.78 18.25 -8.14
CA LYS A 80 -8.17 19.57 -8.36
C LYS A 80 -7.04 19.79 -7.35
N LEU A 81 -5.96 19.03 -7.49
CA LEU A 81 -4.76 19.13 -6.67
C LEU A 81 -3.71 20.02 -7.34
#